data_AF-A0A971R941-F1
#
_entry.id   AF-A0A971R941-F1
#
_cell.length_a   1.000
_cell.length_b   1.000
_cell.length_c   1.000
_cell.angle_alpha   90.00
_cell.angle_beta   90.00
_cell.angle_gamma   90.00
#
_symmetry.space_group_name_H-M   'P 1'
#
loop_
_entity.id
_entity.type
_entity.pdbx_description
1 polymer ?
#
loop_
_entity_poly.entity_id
_entity_poly.type
_entity_poly.pdbx_seq_one_letter_code
_entity_poly.pdbx_strand_id
1 'polypeptide(L)' 'PEGTYLAWLDCREADLDGLAPQAFFLERARVAMNNGADFGTGGEGFVRLNFGCNRATLDAALERMRAALERWG' A
#
# COMPACT_ATOMS: atom_id res chain seq x y z
N PRO A 1 5.30 -5.62 15.50
CA PRO A 1 6.57 -5.43 14.76
C PRO A 1 7.65 -4.83 15.67
N GLU A 2 8.74 -5.57 15.87
CA GLU A 2 9.92 -5.14 16.62
C GLU A 2 10.89 -4.46 15.63
N GLY A 3 10.76 -3.14 15.49
CA GLY A 3 11.83 -2.25 15.00
C GLY A 3 12.16 -2.25 13.49
N THR A 4 11.28 -1.71 12.64
CA THR A 4 11.69 -1.04 11.38
C THR A 4 10.69 0.06 11.01
N TYR A 5 11.07 0.93 10.07
CA TYR A 5 10.19 1.95 9.46
C TYR A 5 9.45 1.42 8.22
N LEU A 6 9.30 0.09 8.11
CA LEU A 6 8.66 -0.59 6.98
C LEU A 6 7.43 -1.37 7.47
N ALA A 7 6.29 -1.12 6.86
CA ALA A 7 5.07 -1.90 7.08
C ALA A 7 4.84 -2.82 5.90
N TRP A 8 4.46 -4.06 6.20
CA TRP A 8 4.02 -5.05 5.21
C TRP A 8 2.51 -5.16 5.29
N LEU A 9 1.82 -4.68 4.24
CA LEU A 9 0.37 -4.57 4.22
C LEU A 9 -0.22 -5.66 3.33
N ASP A 10 -1.14 -6.44 3.88
CA ASP A 10 -1.94 -7.42 3.14
C ASP A 10 -3.11 -6.70 2.48
N CYS A 11 -3.21 -6.80 1.15
CA CYS A 11 -4.29 -6.18 0.37
C CYS A 11 -5.14 -7.21 -0.36
N ARG A 12 -5.04 -8.50 -0.01
CA ARG A 12 -5.79 -9.58 -0.70
C ARG A 12 -7.31 -9.47 -0.50
N GLU A 13 -7.74 -8.85 0.59
CA GLU A 13 -9.16 -8.59 0.87
C GLU A 13 -9.66 -7.24 0.33
N ALA A 14 -8.81 -6.47 -0.37
CA ALA A 14 -9.17 -5.15 -0.88
C ALA A 14 -9.97 -5.16 -2.20
N ASP A 15 -10.29 -6.35 -2.74
CA ASP A 15 -11.10 -6.59 -3.94
C ASP A 15 -10.81 -5.63 -5.12
N LEU A 16 -9.55 -5.63 -5.57
CA LEU A 16 -9.05 -4.67 -6.56
C LEU A 16 -9.27 -5.12 -8.01
N ASP A 17 -10.27 -5.96 -8.29
CA ASP A 17 -10.57 -6.53 -9.62
C ASP A 17 -9.33 -7.12 -10.34
N GLY A 18 -8.45 -7.78 -9.59
CA GLY A 18 -7.22 -8.35 -10.13
C GLY A 18 -6.09 -7.35 -10.41
N LEU A 19 -6.26 -6.06 -10.09
CA LEU A 19 -5.17 -5.10 -10.11
C LEU A 19 -4.14 -5.41 -9.03
N ALA A 20 -2.86 -5.22 -9.36
CA ALA A 20 -1.81 -5.24 -8.36
C ALA A 20 -2.03 -4.10 -7.35
N PRO A 21 -2.01 -4.35 -6.02
CA PRO A 21 -2.26 -3.29 -5.03
C PRO A 21 -1.29 -2.11 -5.15
N GLN A 22 -0.03 -2.37 -5.49
CA GLN A 22 0.94 -1.31 -5.75
C GLN A 22 0.52 -0.39 -6.91
N ALA A 23 0.02 -0.93 -8.00
CA ALA A 23 -0.45 -0.16 -9.15
C ALA A 23 -1.71 0.63 -8.78
N PHE A 24 -2.65 0.01 -8.07
CA PHE A 24 -3.87 0.67 -7.58
C PHE A 24 -3.54 1.92 -6.74
N PHE A 25 -2.69 1.79 -5.71
CA PHE A 25 -2.36 2.93 -4.85
C PHE A 25 -1.51 3.99 -5.57
N LEU A 26 -0.66 3.59 -6.53
CA LEU A 26 0.08 4.54 -7.35
C LEU A 26 -0.85 5.36 -8.26
N GLU A 27 -1.81 4.72 -8.91
CA GLU A 27 -2.66 5.36 -9.91
C GLU A 27 -3.84 6.11 -9.28
N ARG A 28 -4.48 5.52 -8.26
CA ARG A 28 -5.72 6.04 -7.65
C ARG A 28 -5.45 6.90 -6.43
N ALA A 29 -4.51 6.50 -5.56
CA ALA A 29 -4.15 7.28 -4.38
C ALA A 29 -2.97 8.23 -4.63
N ARG A 30 -2.20 8.08 -5.72
CA ARG A 30 -0.83 8.64 -5.94
C ARG A 30 0.09 8.47 -4.74
N VAL A 31 0.08 7.28 -4.17
CA VAL A 31 1.01 6.84 -3.14
C VAL A 31 1.87 5.73 -3.73
N ALA A 32 3.17 6.01 -3.89
CA ALA A 32 4.12 5.02 -4.39
C ALA A 32 4.58 4.11 -3.26
N MET A 33 4.51 2.80 -3.49
CA MET A 33 4.96 1.75 -2.56
C MET A 33 5.73 0.68 -3.33
N ASN A 34 6.46 -0.19 -2.63
CA ASN A 34 7.06 -1.35 -3.29
C ASN A 34 6.01 -2.45 -3.46
N ASN A 35 6.01 -3.10 -4.63
CA ASN A 35 5.18 -4.25 -4.92
C ASN A 35 5.67 -5.46 -4.11
N GLY A 36 4.76 -6.13 -3.41
CA GLY A 36 5.11 -7.27 -2.57
C GLY A 36 5.67 -8.44 -3.37
N ALA A 37 5.20 -8.66 -4.60
CA ALA A 37 5.67 -9.74 -5.46
C ALA A 37 7.16 -9.63 -5.82
N ASP A 38 7.75 -8.43 -5.76
CA ASP A 38 9.17 -8.21 -6.01
C ASP A 38 10.06 -8.82 -4.91
N PHE A 39 9.48 -9.21 -3.76
CA PHE A 39 10.18 -9.83 -2.63
C PHE A 39 10.14 -11.36 -2.64
N GLY A 40 9.57 -11.97 -3.69
CA GLY A 40 9.50 -13.42 -3.88
C GLY A 40 8.12 -14.01 -3.58
N THR A 41 8.05 -15.33 -3.69
CA THR A 41 6.80 -16.10 -3.55
C THR A 41 6.11 -15.85 -2.21
N GLY A 42 4.82 -15.58 -2.25
CA GLY A 42 4.00 -15.25 -1.08
C GLY A 42 3.86 -13.75 -0.83
N GLY A 43 4.55 -12.90 -1.60
CA GLY A 43 4.38 -11.46 -1.58
C GLY A 43 3.28 -10.93 -2.51
N GLU A 44 2.68 -11.80 -3.32
CA GLU A 44 1.57 -11.44 -4.20
C GLU A 44 0.37 -10.92 -3.38
N GLY A 45 -0.17 -9.76 -3.77
CA GLY A 45 -1.26 -9.11 -3.04
C GLY A 45 -0.80 -8.27 -1.83
N PHE A 46 0.50 -8.16 -1.58
CA PHE A 46 1.05 -7.30 -0.54
C PHE A 46 1.70 -6.03 -1.10
N VAL A 47 1.86 -5.03 -0.24
CA VAL A 47 2.71 -3.85 -0.48
C VAL A 47 3.60 -3.57 0.71
N ARG A 48 4.78 -3.00 0.42
CA ARG A 48 5.67 -2.46 1.46
C ARG A 48 5.57 -0.95 1.52
N LEU A 49 5.06 -0.45 2.65
CA LEU A 49 4.99 0.97 2.95
C LEU A 49 6.21 1.39 3.77
N ASN A 50 6.96 2.38 3.26
CA ASN A 50 8.00 3.05 4.04
C ASN A 50 7.38 4.23 4.80
N PHE A 51 7.35 4.15 6.12
CA PHE A 51 6.87 5.20 7.01
C PHE A 51 8.01 5.94 7.76
N GLY A 52 9.24 5.79 7.28
CA GLY A 52 10.43 6.55 7.71
C GLY A 52 10.43 7.99 7.16
N CYS A 53 9.27 8.63 7.19
CA CYS A 53 9.05 10.00 6.76
C CYS A 53 8.48 10.82 7.94
N ASN A 54 8.26 12.12 7.74
CA ASN A 54 7.59 12.91 8.77
C ASN A 54 6.11 12.46 8.90
N ARG A 55 5.53 12.69 10.08
CA ARG A 55 4.16 12.28 10.40
C ARG A 55 3.11 12.85 9.43
N ALA A 56 3.26 14.11 9.02
CA ALA A 56 2.32 14.75 8.09
C ALA A 56 2.30 14.07 6.72
N THR A 57 3.45 13.62 6.21
CA THR A 57 3.55 12.87 4.95
C THR A 57 2.87 11.51 5.08
N LEU A 58 3.10 10.80 6.18
CA LEU A 58 2.45 9.52 6.43
C LEU A 58 0.93 9.66 6.53
N ASP A 59 0.45 10.63 7.32
CA ASP A 59 -0.97 10.90 7.51
C ASP A 59 -1.64 11.24 6.17
N ALA A 60 -1.01 12.08 5.35
CA ALA A 60 -1.51 12.41 4.01
C ALA A 60 -1.55 11.19 3.07
N ALA A 61 -0.56 10.29 3.14
CA ALA A 61 -0.54 9.08 2.33
C ALA A 61 -1.67 8.12 2.73
N LEU A 62 -1.84 7.88 4.03
CA LEU A 62 -2.90 7.01 4.57
C LEU A 62 -4.30 7.55 4.25
N GLU A 63 -4.49 8.86 4.36
CA GLU A 63 -5.73 9.54 3.97
C GLU A 63 -6.10 9.28 2.52
N ARG A 64 -5.12 9.41 1.61
CA ARG A 64 -5.32 9.20 0.18
C ARG A 64 -5.56 7.74 -0.17
N MET A 65 -4.88 6.81 0.52
CA MET A 65 -5.11 5.37 0.37
C MET A 65 -6.54 5.02 0.78
N ARG A 66 -7.01 5.51 1.93
CA ARG A 66 -8.37 5.28 2.41
C ARG A 66 -9.40 5.85 1.44
N ALA A 67 -9.25 7.10 1.03
CA ALA A 67 -10.18 7.74 0.09
C ALA A 67 -10.21 7.04 -1.28
N ALA A 68 -9.10 6.43 -1.73
CA ALA A 68 -9.08 5.66 -2.97
C ALA A 68 -9.87 4.35 -2.84
N LEU A 69 -9.74 3.65 -1.71
CA LEU A 69 -10.50 2.42 -1.43
C LEU A 69 -12.01 2.70 -1.28
N GLU A 70 -12.37 3.76 -0.55
CA GLU A 70 -13.78 4.18 -0.37
C GLU A 70 -14.47 4.53 -1.70
N ARG A 71 -13.72 4.98 -2.71
CA ARG A 71 -14.24 5.30 -4.04
C ARG A 71 -14.22 4.12 -5.01
N TRP A 72 -13.55 3.03 -4.64
CA TRP A 72 -13.44 1.83 -5.46
C TRP A 72 -14.64 0.90 -5.23
N GLY A 73 -15.14 0.85 -4.00
CA GLY A 73 -16.38 0.14 -3.62
C GLY A 73 -17.66 0.83 -4.05
#